data_AF-A0A521EVS5-F1
#
_entry.id   AF-A0A521EVS5-F1
#
_cell.length_a   1.000
_cell.length_b   1.000
_cell.length_c   1.000
_cell.angle_alpha   90.00
_cell.angle_beta   90.00
_cell.angle_gamma   90.00
#
_symmetry.space_group_name_H-M   'P 1'
#
loop_
_entity.id
_entity.type
_entity.pdbx_description
1 polymer ?
#
loop_
_entity_poly.entity_id
_entity_poly.type
_entity_poly.pdbx_seq_one_letter_code
_entity_poly.pdbx_strand_id
1 'polypeptide(L)'
;MGLFNKFFGSPKSNKNPLDDKPPIYGGDGKTEENAAVINCASMGTANRLMNRFISEKHGEFEKDWNRTIEFFLKNEESKTPRIRVIGVECSDGAEYQYYFDVSRPMKVANKMLGLD
;
A
#
# COMPACT_ATOMS: atom_id res chain seq x y z
N MET A 1 35.02 44.45 -9.69
CA MET A 1 35.04 43.43 -8.60
C MET A 1 33.66 43.48 -7.96
N GLY A 2 32.75 42.54 -8.24
CA GLY A 2 32.55 41.31 -7.45
C GLY A 2 31.87 41.68 -6.11
N LEU A 3 30.70 41.19 -5.71
CA LEU A 3 30.23 39.80 -5.75
C LEU A 3 28.70 39.71 -5.67
N PHE A 4 28.23 38.57 -6.16
CA PHE A 4 26.87 38.19 -6.51
C PHE A 4 25.89 38.03 -5.34
N ASN A 5 24.63 38.35 -5.63
CA ASN A 5 23.42 37.78 -5.01
C ASN A 5 23.54 36.27 -4.78
N LYS A 6 23.05 35.79 -3.62
CA LYS A 6 22.11 34.65 -3.45
C LYS A 6 22.28 34.00 -2.05
N PHE A 7 21.51 34.49 -1.08
CA PHE A 7 21.21 33.76 0.17
C PHE A 7 19.75 33.27 0.18
N PHE A 8 19.31 32.64 -0.91
CA PHE A 8 18.12 31.78 -0.92
C PHE A 8 18.48 30.48 -1.62
N GLY A 9 19.27 29.66 -0.91
CA GLY A 9 19.40 28.25 -1.18
C GLY A 9 18.43 27.49 -0.28
N SER A 10 17.15 27.44 -0.64
CA SER A 10 16.32 26.35 -0.13
C SER A 10 16.98 25.05 -0.60
N PRO A 11 17.31 24.09 0.29
CA PRO A 11 17.79 22.81 -0.18
C PRO A 11 16.70 22.27 -1.10
N LYS A 12 17.07 21.87 -2.31
CA LYS A 12 16.18 21.15 -3.21
C LYS A 12 15.62 19.99 -2.40
N SER A 13 14.38 20.14 -1.94
CA SER A 13 13.64 19.07 -1.31
C SER A 13 13.59 17.98 -2.36
N ASN A 14 14.38 16.92 -2.16
CA ASN A 14 14.19 15.66 -2.87
C ASN A 14 12.85 15.10 -2.37
N LYS A 15 11.75 15.72 -2.78
CA LYS A 15 10.40 15.19 -2.54
C LYS A 15 10.37 13.85 -3.24
N ASN A 16 10.18 12.79 -2.46
CA ASN A 16 9.96 11.49 -3.05
C ASN A 16 8.63 11.60 -3.83
N PRO A 17 8.57 11.29 -5.14
CA PRO A 17 7.34 11.42 -5.93
C PRO A 17 6.14 10.64 -5.37
N LEU A 18 6.40 9.72 -4.44
CA LEU A 18 5.39 8.95 -3.73
C LEU A 18 4.77 9.69 -2.53
N ASP A 19 5.41 10.75 -2.02
CA ASP A 19 4.88 11.53 -0.90
C ASP A 19 3.70 12.41 -1.32
N ASP A 20 3.56 12.67 -2.63
CA ASP A 20 2.45 13.42 -3.23
C ASP A 20 1.26 12.53 -3.61
N LYS A 21 1.35 11.20 -3.43
CA LYS A 21 0.27 10.25 -3.75
C LYS A 21 -0.64 9.98 -2.54
N PRO A 22 -1.94 9.74 -2.75
CA PRO A 22 -2.84 9.43 -1.65
C PRO A 22 -2.48 8.10 -0.97
N PRO A 23 -3.01 7.83 0.25
CA PRO A 23 -2.67 6.63 1.02
C PRO A 23 -3.00 5.31 0.32
N ILE A 24 -4.01 5.33 -0.55
CA ILE A 24 -4.36 4.22 -1.45
C ILE A 24 -4.52 4.83 -2.85
N TYR A 25 -3.89 4.21 -3.85
CA TYR A 25 -3.99 4.63 -5.26
C TYR A 25 -3.82 3.44 -6.20
N GLY A 26 -3.92 3.66 -7.51
CA GLY A 26 -3.69 2.62 -8.52
C GLY A 26 -4.98 1.90 -8.88
N GLY A 27 -4.97 0.57 -8.83
CA GLY A 27 -6.07 -0.26 -9.28
C GLY A 27 -7.22 -0.43 -8.29
N ASP A 28 -8.25 -1.15 -8.72
CA ASP A 28 -9.46 -1.43 -7.93
C ASP A 28 -9.31 -2.63 -6.97
N GLY A 29 -8.16 -3.29 -7.01
CA GLY A 29 -7.78 -4.41 -6.15
C GLY A 29 -8.50 -5.71 -6.48
N LYS A 30 -9.16 -5.86 -7.63
CA LYS A 30 -9.91 -7.09 -7.97
C LYS A 30 -9.07 -8.15 -8.68
N THR A 31 -7.96 -7.76 -9.29
CA THR A 31 -7.01 -8.69 -9.94
C THR A 31 -5.58 -8.32 -9.56
N GLU A 32 -4.63 -9.22 -9.85
CA GLU A 32 -3.20 -8.98 -9.62
C GLU A 32 -2.68 -7.79 -10.44
N GLU A 33 -3.06 -7.68 -11.70
CA GLU A 33 -2.63 -6.61 -12.62
C GLU A 33 -3.24 -5.27 -12.24
N ASN A 34 -4.37 -5.27 -11.53
CA ASN A 34 -5.08 -4.08 -11.07
C ASN A 34 -5.08 -3.98 -9.54
N ALA A 35 -3.98 -4.37 -8.90
CA ALA A 35 -3.84 -4.29 -7.45
C ALA A 35 -3.96 -2.85 -6.94
N ALA A 36 -4.59 -2.68 -5.78
CA ALA A 36 -4.64 -1.41 -5.09
C ALA A 36 -3.30 -1.17 -4.38
N VAL A 37 -2.67 -0.03 -4.62
CA VAL A 37 -1.34 0.30 -4.09
C VAL A 37 -1.47 0.98 -2.75
N ILE A 38 -0.84 0.41 -1.73
CA ILE A 38 -0.84 0.92 -0.36
C ILE A 38 0.37 1.81 -0.11
N ASN A 39 0.13 3.11 0.01
CA ASN A 39 1.15 4.15 0.12
C ASN A 39 1.34 4.62 1.56
N CYS A 40 1.95 3.79 2.41
CA CYS A 40 2.22 4.18 3.79
C CYS A 40 3.58 3.70 4.29
N ALA A 41 3.97 4.21 5.46
CA ALA A 41 5.27 3.96 6.07
C ALA A 41 5.30 2.78 7.05
N SER A 42 4.20 2.03 7.20
CA SER A 42 4.19 0.86 8.09
C SER A 42 3.15 -0.18 7.68
N MET A 43 3.45 -1.46 7.95
CA MET A 43 2.49 -2.55 7.73
C MET A 43 1.25 -2.45 8.62
N GLY A 44 1.37 -1.90 9.83
CA GLY A 44 0.22 -1.65 10.71
C GLY A 44 -0.75 -0.63 10.11
N THR A 45 -0.25 0.43 9.49
CA THR A 45 -1.10 1.39 8.76
C THR A 45 -1.65 0.77 7.48
N ALA A 46 -0.84 -0.03 6.78
CA ALA A 46 -1.28 -0.75 5.59
C ALA A 46 -2.52 -1.62 5.88
N ASN A 47 -2.50 -2.36 6.99
CA ASN A 47 -3.64 -3.21 7.41
C ASN A 47 -4.93 -2.41 7.59
N ARG A 48 -4.85 -1.24 8.23
CA ARG A 48 -6.00 -0.36 8.43
C ARG A 48 -6.52 0.20 7.12
N LEU A 49 -5.62 0.60 6.21
CA LEU A 49 -5.98 1.10 4.88
C LEU A 49 -6.65 0.01 4.03
N MET A 50 -6.13 -1.21 4.04
CA MET A 50 -6.76 -2.35 3.35
C MET A 50 -8.15 -2.67 3.92
N ASN A 51 -8.30 -2.70 5.26
CA ASN A 51 -9.62 -2.89 5.87
C ASN A 51 -10.60 -1.79 5.49
N ARG A 52 -10.15 -0.54 5.52
CA ARG A 52 -10.98 0.60 5.11
C ARG A 52 -11.42 0.46 3.64
N PHE A 53 -10.49 0.12 2.75
CA PHE A 53 -10.79 -0.06 1.32
C PHE A 53 -11.84 -1.14 1.07
N ILE A 54 -11.75 -2.27 1.79
CA ILE A 54 -12.74 -3.35 1.70
C ILE A 54 -14.07 -2.89 2.32
N SER A 55 -14.00 -2.16 3.44
CA SER A 55 -15.18 -1.68 4.15
C SER A 55 -15.98 -0.66 3.35
N GLU A 56 -15.31 0.16 2.53
CA GLU A 56 -15.96 1.09 1.59
C GLU A 56 -16.81 0.34 0.54
N LYS A 57 -16.58 -0.96 0.34
CA LYS A 57 -17.31 -1.81 -0.63
C LYS A 57 -18.31 -2.76 0.02
N HIS A 58 -17.99 -3.28 1.20
CA HIS A 58 -18.75 -4.37 1.84
C HIS A 58 -19.32 -4.01 3.21
N GLY A 59 -19.16 -2.77 3.69
CA GLY A 59 -19.64 -2.35 5.01
C GLY A 59 -18.61 -2.55 6.12
N GLU A 60 -19.07 -2.69 7.35
CA GLU A 60 -18.22 -2.69 8.54
C GLU A 60 -17.50 -4.03 8.75
N PHE A 61 -16.20 -3.98 9.03
CA PHE A 61 -15.38 -5.17 9.34
C PHE A 61 -15.89 -5.88 10.60
N GLU A 62 -15.90 -7.22 10.58
CA GLU A 62 -16.44 -8.13 11.62
C GLU A 62 -17.97 -8.11 11.80
N LYS A 63 -18.67 -7.20 11.12
CA LYS A 63 -20.13 -7.13 11.13
C LYS A 63 -20.73 -7.56 9.80
N ASP A 64 -20.31 -6.90 8.72
CA ASP A 64 -20.81 -7.13 7.37
C ASP A 64 -19.86 -8.03 6.55
N TRP A 65 -18.58 -8.09 6.94
CA TRP A 65 -17.60 -8.94 6.30
C TRP A 65 -16.43 -9.32 7.22
N ASN A 66 -15.81 -10.47 6.94
CA ASN A 66 -14.63 -10.99 7.65
C ASN A 66 -13.51 -11.33 6.68
N ARG A 67 -12.26 -11.34 7.18
CA ARG A 67 -11.11 -11.87 6.43
C ARG A 67 -11.10 -13.39 6.57
N THR A 68 -10.87 -14.11 5.48
CA THR A 68 -10.80 -15.58 5.48
C THR A 68 -9.38 -16.07 5.28
N ILE A 69 -8.88 -15.95 4.06
CA ILE A 69 -7.54 -16.37 3.67
C ILE A 69 -6.64 -15.17 3.44
N GLU A 70 -5.37 -15.32 3.78
CA GLU A 70 -4.39 -14.26 3.56
C GLU A 70 -3.03 -14.84 3.20
N PHE A 71 -2.48 -14.42 2.07
CA PHE A 71 -1.17 -14.85 1.62
C PHE A 71 -0.52 -13.80 0.73
N PHE A 72 0.78 -13.97 0.50
CA PHE A 72 1.52 -13.16 -0.46
C PHE A 72 1.69 -13.96 -1.74
N LEU A 73 1.49 -13.33 -2.90
CA LEU A 73 1.89 -13.94 -4.15
C LEU A 73 3.42 -14.04 -4.17
N LYS A 74 3.90 -15.26 -4.38
CA LYS A 74 5.33 -15.58 -4.36
C LYS A 74 5.92 -15.07 -5.67
N ASN A 75 6.80 -14.06 -5.59
CA ASN A 75 7.56 -13.62 -6.73
C ASN A 75 8.96 -14.22 -6.65
N GLU A 76 9.21 -15.29 -7.41
CA GLU A 76 10.50 -16.01 -7.41
C GLU A 76 11.58 -15.28 -8.23
N GLU A 77 11.21 -14.32 -9.08
CA GLU A 77 12.15 -13.62 -9.96
C GLU A 77 11.83 -12.13 -10.03
N SER A 78 12.43 -11.36 -9.12
CA SER A 78 12.78 -9.93 -9.23
C SER A 78 11.90 -8.96 -10.05
N LYS A 79 11.56 -7.81 -9.43
CA LYS A 79 10.98 -6.55 -9.99
C LYS A 79 9.47 -6.39 -9.97
N THR A 80 8.71 -7.40 -9.57
CA THR A 80 7.24 -7.33 -9.50
C THR A 80 6.80 -6.90 -8.08
N PRO A 81 5.71 -6.10 -7.94
CA PRO A 81 5.24 -5.61 -6.66
C PRO A 81 4.90 -6.76 -5.69
N ARG A 82 5.16 -6.56 -4.40
CA ARG A 82 4.77 -7.52 -3.35
C ARG A 82 3.26 -7.44 -3.15
N ILE A 83 2.54 -8.33 -3.83
CA ILE A 83 1.08 -8.42 -3.74
C ILE A 83 0.67 -9.27 -2.54
N ARG A 84 -0.13 -8.67 -1.66
CA ARG A 84 -0.86 -9.37 -0.61
C ARG A 84 -2.29 -9.62 -1.09
N VAL A 85 -2.73 -10.86 -0.99
CA VAL A 85 -4.08 -11.29 -1.32
C VAL A 85 -4.86 -11.47 -0.01
N ILE A 86 -6.05 -10.87 0.04
CA ILE A 86 -6.98 -10.98 1.17
C ILE A 86 -8.30 -11.54 0.65
N GLY A 87 -8.66 -12.74 1.11
CA GLY A 87 -10.00 -13.28 0.98
C GLY A 87 -10.96 -12.63 1.96
N VAL A 88 -12.17 -12.36 1.49
CA VAL A 88 -13.25 -11.69 2.23
C VAL A 88 -14.50 -12.53 2.10
N GLU A 89 -15.14 -12.83 3.22
CA GLU A 89 -16.47 -13.44 3.28
C GLU A 89 -17.45 -12.42 3.85
N CYS A 90 -18.53 -12.15 3.13
CA CYS A 90 -19.58 -11.22 3.53
C CYS A 90 -20.67 -11.97 4.32
N SER A 91 -21.46 -11.23 5.10
CA SER A 91 -22.53 -11.79 5.94
C SER A 91 -23.65 -12.49 5.17
N ASP A 92 -23.78 -12.19 3.87
CA ASP A 92 -24.70 -12.85 2.95
C ASP A 92 -24.14 -14.15 2.34
N GLY A 93 -22.92 -14.55 2.73
CA GLY A 93 -22.21 -15.71 2.23
C GLY A 93 -21.45 -15.46 0.93
N ALA A 94 -21.42 -14.23 0.41
CA ALA A 94 -20.64 -13.90 -0.78
C ALA A 94 -19.14 -13.82 -0.45
N GLU A 95 -18.31 -14.43 -1.30
CA GLU A 95 -16.85 -14.41 -1.16
C GLU A 95 -16.18 -13.53 -2.22
N TYR A 96 -15.17 -12.78 -1.80
CA TYR A 96 -14.37 -11.90 -2.65
C TYR A 96 -12.88 -12.07 -2.35
N GLN A 97 -12.04 -11.69 -3.32
CA GLN A 97 -10.61 -11.60 -3.14
C GLN A 97 -10.13 -10.21 -3.52
N TYR A 98 -9.21 -9.69 -2.71
CA TYR A 98 -8.60 -8.38 -2.92
C TYR A 98 -7.08 -8.48 -3.01
N TYR A 99 -6.52 -7.74 -3.95
CA TYR A 99 -5.10 -7.70 -4.28
C TYR A 99 -4.52 -6.34 -3.94
N PHE A 100 -3.52 -6.32 -3.07
CA PHE A 100 -2.89 -5.10 -2.58
C PHE A 100 -1.39 -5.11 -2.80
N ASP A 101 -0.87 -4.11 -3.51
CA ASP A 101 0.57 -3.87 -3.56
C ASP A 101 1.02 -3.20 -2.25
N VAL A 102 1.78 -3.97 -1.46
CA VAL A 102 2.35 -3.55 -0.18
C VAL A 102 3.87 -3.38 -0.23
N SER A 103 4.44 -3.21 -1.43
CA SER A 103 5.89 -3.05 -1.62
C SER A 103 6.49 -1.92 -0.80
N ARG A 104 5.80 -0.77 -0.74
CA ARG A 104 6.29 0.40 0.02
C ARG A 104 6.33 0.16 1.53
N PRO A 105 5.22 -0.20 2.21
CA PRO A 105 5.26 -0.42 3.65
C PRO A 105 6.20 -1.57 4.04
N MET A 106 6.37 -2.60 3.19
CA MET A 106 7.37 -3.64 3.39
C MET A 106 8.80 -3.14 3.25
N LYS A 107 9.11 -2.34 2.21
CA LYS A 107 10.43 -1.73 2.05
C LYS A 107 10.80 -0.85 3.25
N VAL A 108 9.86 -0.06 3.75
CA VAL A 108 10.10 0.76 4.95
C VAL A 108 10.36 -0.11 6.17
N ALA A 109 9.59 -1.20 6.36
CA ALA A 109 9.82 -2.14 7.44
C ALA A 109 11.20 -2.83 7.35
N ASN A 110 11.60 -3.32 6.17
CA ASN A 110 12.91 -3.94 5.95
C ASN A 110 14.05 -2.97 6.25
N LYS A 111 13.94 -1.72 5.80
CA LYS A 111 14.92 -0.67 6.11
C LYS A 111 15.03 -0.41 7.61
N MET A 112 13.92 -0.38 8.34
CA MET A 112 13.93 -0.22 9.80
C MET A 112 14.57 -1.42 10.53
N LEU A 113 14.51 -2.61 9.93
CA LEU A 113 15.12 -3.84 10.46
C LEU A 113 16.57 -4.04 10.01
N GLY A 114 17.13 -3.17 9.16
CA GLY A 114 18.48 -3.31 8.61
C GLY A 114 18.63 -4.46 7.61
N LEU A 115 17.54 -4.83 6.93
CA LEU A 115 17.48 -5.94 5.97
C LEU A 115 17.53 -5.47 4.49
N ASP A 116 17.72 -4.17 4.26
CA ASP A 116 17.77 -3.50 2.95
C ASP A 116 19.20 -3.14 2.53
#